data_AF-A0AAN7F7V6-F1
#
_entry.id   AF-A0AAN7F7V6-F1
#
_cell.length_a   1.000
_cell.length_b   1.000
_cell.length_c   1.000
_cell.angle_alpha   90.00
_cell.angle_beta   90.00
_cell.angle_gamma   90.00
#
_symmetry.space_group_name_H-M   'P 1'
#
loop_
_entity.id
_entity.type
_entity.pdbx_description
1 polymer ?
#
loop_
_entity_poly.entity_id
_entity_poly.type
_entity_poly.pdbx_seq_one_letter_code
_entity_poly.pdbx_strand_id
1 'polypeptide(L)'
;MCFYLDGTVNMYMRPLEGVTVTVDLEEMKIIGFWDRLTVPMPKAEGTDYRESEQKPPFLPPLKKITVVQPDGPSFKIDGHKVRWANWDFHLSFDMRAGPIISLASIYDLEKQKFRPVLYKGFVSELFVPYMDLDEEWYYRTYFDAGEYGFGLCAVSLEPMRDCPENAVFMDAYVVGQNGKPVKMSQIFCIFERHAGDIMWRHTETAIPRTIVREVRPEVSLVVRMVSTVGNYDYIIDWEFKQSGSIIATVGLTGLLEVRGSRYTHKDQIDEEVYGTLLAQNTIGVNHDHFLIYHLDLDVDGDSNSFVKSNLKTTQVPDHGSPRKSYWRVVSETAKTESDAKIKLGSKATELLVVNPNKMTKMGNHVGYRLVPKSGAGSLLSDDDYSQTRAAFTKYNVWVTPYNKSEKWAGGLYVDQSRGDDTLATWSQRNREIENKDIVVWYTLGFHHAPYQEDFPLMPTLSSGFELRPANFFESNPVLKVKPPQDVMRLNCSIFKVV
;
A
#
# COMPACT_ATOMS: atom_id res chain seq x y z
N MET A 1 23.07 -15.40 0.82
CA MET A 1 23.82 -14.81 1.94
C MET A 1 23.72 -15.72 3.15
N CYS A 2 24.76 -15.78 3.98
CA CYS A 2 24.74 -16.52 5.24
C CYS A 2 24.67 -15.53 6.41
N PHE A 3 24.04 -15.95 7.50
CA PHE A 3 23.90 -15.15 8.72
C PHE A 3 24.37 -15.96 9.93
N TYR A 4 24.81 -15.27 10.98
CA TYR A 4 25.28 -15.91 12.20
C TYR A 4 24.26 -15.77 13.35
N LEU A 5 23.79 -16.91 13.88
CA LEU A 5 22.65 -16.97 14.81
C LEU A 5 23.03 -16.87 16.29
N ASP A 6 24.31 -16.99 16.65
CA ASP A 6 24.68 -17.12 18.07
C ASP A 6 24.45 -15.81 18.83
N GLY A 7 23.50 -15.82 19.76
CA GLY A 7 23.23 -14.73 20.70
C GLY A 7 22.06 -13.80 20.34
N THR A 8 21.41 -13.98 19.19
CA THR A 8 20.19 -13.22 18.82
C THR A 8 19.39 -13.97 17.76
N VAL A 9 18.06 -13.84 17.78
CA VAL A 9 17.21 -14.31 16.67
C VAL A 9 17.21 -13.34 15.47
N ASN A 10 17.70 -12.12 15.66
CA ASN A 10 17.77 -11.11 14.61
C ASN A 10 18.98 -11.34 13.71
N MET A 11 18.91 -12.42 12.92
CA MET A 11 20.01 -12.87 12.08
C MET A 11 20.36 -11.87 10.98
N TYR A 12 19.37 -11.09 10.50
CA TYR A 12 19.58 -10.06 9.49
C TYR A 12 20.57 -9.00 9.94
N MET A 13 20.66 -8.72 11.25
CA MET A 13 21.68 -7.80 11.80
C MET A 13 23.09 -8.40 11.86
N ARG A 14 23.28 -9.67 11.45
CA ARG A 14 24.55 -10.40 11.57
C ARG A 14 24.94 -11.12 10.27
N PRO A 15 25.09 -10.36 9.16
CA PRO A 15 25.49 -10.91 7.87
C PRO A 15 26.94 -11.42 7.90
N LEU A 16 27.17 -12.58 7.30
CA LEU A 16 28.50 -12.99 6.88
C LEU A 16 28.83 -12.31 5.55
N GLU A 17 29.37 -11.10 5.65
CA GLU A 17 29.73 -10.29 4.49
C GLU A 17 30.98 -10.84 3.78
N GLY A 18 31.03 -10.68 2.46
CA GLY A 18 32.18 -11.06 1.64
C GLY A 18 32.15 -12.49 1.11
N VAL A 19 31.17 -13.30 1.52
CA VAL A 19 30.99 -14.68 1.05
C VAL A 19 29.71 -14.81 0.23
N THR A 20 29.86 -15.05 -1.07
CA THR A 20 28.76 -15.26 -2.02
C THR A 20 28.75 -16.70 -2.52
N VAL A 21 27.56 -17.29 -2.55
CA VAL A 21 27.33 -18.66 -3.04
C VAL A 21 26.20 -18.62 -4.06
N THR A 22 26.45 -19.16 -5.25
CA THR A 22 25.45 -19.33 -6.30
C THR A 22 25.04 -20.80 -6.34
N VAL A 23 23.73 -21.04 -6.22
CA VAL A 23 23.15 -22.38 -6.19
C VAL A 23 22.25 -22.54 -7.41
N ASP A 24 22.43 -23.64 -8.14
CA ASP A 24 21.46 -24.09 -9.14
C ASP A 24 20.35 -24.86 -8.40
N LEU A 25 19.11 -24.37 -8.51
CA LEU A 25 17.96 -24.93 -7.81
C LEU A 25 17.35 -26.16 -8.51
N GLU A 26 17.68 -26.40 -9.79
CA GLU A 26 17.26 -27.62 -10.48
C GLU A 26 18.18 -28.78 -10.12
N GLU A 27 19.49 -28.54 -10.17
CA GLU A 27 20.50 -29.53 -9.83
C GLU A 27 20.76 -29.63 -8.31
N MET A 28 20.26 -28.67 -7.54
CA MET A 28 20.49 -28.53 -6.10
C MET A 28 21.99 -28.56 -5.73
N LYS A 29 22.82 -27.85 -6.51
CA LYS A 29 24.28 -27.82 -6.37
C LYS A 29 24.85 -26.40 -6.31
N ILE A 30 25.95 -26.23 -5.60
CA ILE A 30 26.73 -25.00 -5.65
C ILE A 30 27.45 -24.93 -7.00
N ILE A 31 27.21 -23.87 -7.76
CA ILE A 31 27.84 -23.60 -9.07
C ILE A 31 28.79 -22.41 -9.05
N GLY A 32 28.75 -21.61 -7.99
CA GLY A 32 29.67 -20.50 -7.77
C GLY A 32 29.92 -20.32 -6.27
N PHE A 33 31.16 -20.04 -5.92
CA PHE A 33 31.58 -19.73 -4.54
C PHE A 33 32.68 -18.67 -4.60
N TRP A 34 32.46 -17.56 -3.90
CA TRP A 34 33.39 -16.45 -3.83
C TRP A 34 33.54 -16.01 -2.37
N ASP A 35 34.76 -16.08 -1.85
CA ASP A 35 35.15 -15.53 -0.56
C ASP A 35 36.13 -14.40 -0.84
N ARG A 36 35.62 -13.16 -0.79
CA ARG A 36 36.31 -11.98 -1.35
C ARG A 36 36.93 -11.09 -0.30
N LEU A 37 36.31 -10.98 0.87
CA LEU A 37 36.75 -10.09 1.93
C LEU A 37 36.38 -10.62 3.30
N THR A 38 37.14 -10.18 4.30
CA THR A 38 36.86 -10.48 5.71
C THR A 38 36.62 -9.17 6.45
N VAL A 39 35.43 -9.02 7.01
CA VAL A 39 35.07 -7.89 7.88
C VAL A 39 34.62 -8.41 9.25
N PRO A 40 34.72 -7.58 10.30
CA PRO A 40 34.17 -7.93 11.60
C PRO A 40 32.67 -8.21 11.51
N MET A 41 32.25 -9.33 12.08
CA MET A 41 30.83 -9.68 12.23
C MET A 41 30.16 -8.70 13.21
N PRO A 42 29.02 -8.09 12.84
CA PRO A 42 28.22 -7.31 13.77
C PRO A 42 27.88 -8.06 15.07
N LYS A 43 27.84 -7.32 16.18
CA LYS A 43 27.54 -7.87 17.50
C LYS A 43 26.05 -8.22 17.61
N ALA A 44 25.74 -9.28 18.36
CA ALA A 44 24.36 -9.65 18.67
C ALA A 44 23.72 -8.75 19.74
N GLU A 45 24.53 -8.10 20.57
CA GLU A 45 24.05 -7.26 21.67
C GLU A 45 23.18 -6.10 21.15
N GLY A 46 22.01 -5.92 21.76
CA GLY A 46 21.07 -4.86 21.40
C GLY A 46 20.28 -5.11 20.11
N THR A 47 20.28 -6.34 19.57
CA THR A 47 19.57 -6.65 18.31
C THR A 47 18.30 -7.49 18.48
N ASP A 48 18.13 -8.21 19.59
CA ASP A 48 16.91 -9.00 19.83
C ASP A 48 15.73 -8.04 20.04
N TYR A 49 14.58 -8.34 19.44
CA TYR A 49 13.37 -7.52 19.48
C TYR A 49 12.26 -8.11 20.36
N ARG A 50 12.46 -9.34 20.88
CA ARG A 50 11.45 -10.01 21.69
C ARG A 50 11.45 -9.44 23.09
N GLU A 51 10.26 -9.11 23.60
CA GLU A 51 10.06 -8.56 24.95
C GLU A 51 10.74 -9.42 26.03
N SER A 52 10.69 -10.75 25.89
CA SER A 52 11.29 -11.70 26.84
C SER A 52 12.81 -11.59 26.98
N GLU A 53 13.49 -11.05 25.97
CA GLU A 53 14.95 -10.89 25.94
C GLU A 53 15.39 -9.46 26.29
N GLN A 54 14.46 -8.52 26.39
CA GLN A 54 14.77 -7.13 26.72
C GLN A 54 15.10 -6.96 28.20
N LYS A 55 15.98 -5.98 28.49
CA LYS A 55 16.37 -5.61 29.85
C LYS A 55 15.91 -4.18 30.17
N PRO A 56 15.59 -3.87 31.45
CA PRO A 56 15.28 -2.51 31.87
C PRO A 56 16.37 -1.49 31.49
N PRO A 57 16.01 -0.20 31.31
CA PRO A 57 14.72 0.40 31.61
C PRO A 57 13.68 0.27 30.49
N PHE A 58 12.43 0.02 30.86
CA PHE A 58 11.27 0.12 29.96
C PHE A 58 10.59 1.47 30.14
N LEU A 59 9.94 1.95 29.07
CA LEU A 59 9.03 3.08 29.19
C LEU A 59 7.86 2.73 30.14
N PRO A 60 7.25 3.73 30.80
CA PRO A 60 6.06 3.50 31.60
C PRO A 60 4.96 2.83 30.75
N PRO A 61 4.33 1.75 31.24
CA PRO A 61 3.31 1.06 30.48
C PRO A 61 2.11 1.98 30.23
N LEU A 62 1.55 1.90 29.03
CA LEU A 62 0.30 2.59 28.71
C LEU A 62 -0.87 1.99 29.51
N LYS A 63 -1.88 2.81 29.78
CA LYS A 63 -3.13 2.33 30.39
C LYS A 63 -3.86 1.41 29.41
N LYS A 64 -4.48 0.34 29.91
CA LYS A 64 -5.27 -0.60 29.10
C LYS A 64 -6.40 0.12 28.35
N ILE A 65 -6.58 -0.22 27.08
CA ILE A 65 -7.65 0.28 26.20
C ILE A 65 -8.41 -0.94 25.66
N THR A 66 -9.73 -0.84 25.58
CA THR A 66 -10.61 -1.85 24.95
C THR A 66 -11.62 -1.14 24.06
N VAL A 67 -11.95 -1.78 22.94
CA VAL A 67 -12.97 -1.35 21.99
C VAL A 67 -14.04 -2.44 21.98
N VAL A 68 -15.26 -2.10 22.38
CA VAL A 68 -16.36 -3.06 22.50
C VAL A 68 -17.51 -2.60 21.61
N GLN A 69 -18.02 -3.53 20.80
CA GLN A 69 -19.24 -3.36 20.02
C GLN A 69 -20.34 -4.26 20.62
N PRO A 70 -21.23 -3.73 21.47
CA PRO A 70 -22.16 -4.56 22.25
C PRO A 70 -23.14 -5.37 21.38
N ASP A 71 -23.48 -4.84 20.21
CA ASP A 71 -24.39 -5.47 19.25
C ASP A 71 -23.65 -6.28 18.16
N GLY A 72 -22.34 -6.49 18.32
CA GLY A 72 -21.47 -7.09 17.32
C GLY A 72 -21.05 -6.13 16.20
N PRO A 73 -20.27 -6.62 15.21
CA PRO A 73 -19.84 -5.82 14.07
C PRO A 73 -21.00 -5.49 13.12
N SER A 74 -20.95 -4.32 12.46
CA SER A 74 -21.97 -3.90 11.49
C SER A 74 -21.79 -4.52 10.11
N PHE A 75 -20.73 -5.31 9.89
CA PHE A 75 -20.50 -6.05 8.65
C PHE A 75 -20.98 -7.50 8.76
N LYS A 76 -21.36 -8.07 7.62
CA LYS A 76 -21.69 -9.49 7.45
C LYS A 76 -20.79 -10.11 6.41
N ILE A 77 -20.34 -11.32 6.68
CA ILE A 77 -19.53 -12.14 5.77
C ILE A 77 -20.36 -13.37 5.39
N ASP A 78 -20.62 -13.56 4.10
CA ASP A 78 -21.26 -14.74 3.53
C ASP A 78 -20.28 -15.43 2.58
N GLY A 79 -19.62 -16.47 3.06
CA GLY A 79 -18.44 -17.04 2.42
C GLY A 79 -17.31 -16.01 2.33
N HIS A 80 -17.13 -15.44 1.14
CA HIS A 80 -16.13 -14.41 0.85
C HIS A 80 -16.76 -13.06 0.45
N LYS A 81 -18.09 -12.97 0.52
CA LYS A 81 -18.85 -11.76 0.25
C LYS A 81 -18.98 -10.93 1.52
N VAL A 82 -18.50 -9.69 1.49
CA VAL A 82 -18.54 -8.76 2.61
C VAL A 82 -19.57 -7.67 2.32
N ARG A 83 -20.50 -7.49 3.26
CA ARG A 83 -21.48 -6.40 3.24
C ARG A 83 -21.30 -5.56 4.49
N TRP A 84 -21.08 -4.26 4.30
CA TRP A 84 -20.86 -3.34 5.41
C TRP A 84 -21.43 -1.97 5.05
N ALA A 85 -22.25 -1.39 5.94
CA ALA A 85 -22.91 -0.12 5.70
C ALA A 85 -23.60 -0.08 4.32
N ASN A 86 -23.08 0.74 3.41
CA ASN A 86 -23.53 0.87 2.03
C ASN A 86 -22.65 0.15 1.00
N TRP A 87 -21.67 -0.65 1.41
CA TRP A 87 -20.79 -1.42 0.53
C TRP A 87 -21.18 -2.90 0.43
N ASP A 88 -20.99 -3.45 -0.77
CA ASP A 88 -21.04 -4.88 -1.08
C ASP A 88 -19.83 -5.21 -1.96
N PHE A 89 -18.97 -6.14 -1.51
CA PHE A 89 -17.78 -6.57 -2.26
C PHE A 89 -17.41 -8.03 -1.96
N HIS A 90 -16.50 -8.59 -2.75
CA HIS A 90 -15.92 -9.91 -2.56
C HIS A 90 -14.45 -9.79 -2.16
N LEU A 91 -14.02 -10.51 -1.13
CA LEU A 91 -12.63 -10.63 -0.72
C LEU A 91 -12.11 -12.01 -1.15
N SER A 92 -11.07 -12.06 -1.96
CA SER A 92 -10.39 -13.31 -2.32
C SER A 92 -8.91 -13.27 -1.98
N PHE A 93 -8.30 -14.45 -2.00
CA PHE A 93 -6.88 -14.64 -1.79
C PHE A 93 -6.26 -15.27 -3.04
N ASP A 94 -5.06 -14.82 -3.39
CA ASP A 94 -4.22 -15.42 -4.41
C ASP A 94 -2.79 -15.57 -3.87
N MET A 95 -2.15 -16.70 -4.19
CA MET A 95 -0.82 -17.01 -3.64
C MET A 95 0.27 -16.02 -4.10
N ARG A 96 0.10 -15.39 -5.27
CA ARG A 96 1.03 -14.38 -5.79
C ARG A 96 0.66 -12.98 -5.30
N ALA A 97 -0.61 -12.60 -5.34
CA ALA A 97 -1.04 -11.23 -5.04
C ALA A 97 -1.40 -10.96 -3.56
N GLY A 98 -1.77 -11.98 -2.78
CA GLY A 98 -2.40 -11.80 -1.47
C GLY A 98 -3.88 -11.37 -1.59
N PRO A 99 -4.34 -10.30 -0.91
CA PRO A 99 -5.73 -9.88 -0.92
C PRO A 99 -6.15 -9.32 -2.28
N ILE A 100 -7.30 -9.78 -2.77
CA ILE A 100 -7.95 -9.25 -3.96
C ILE A 100 -9.36 -8.80 -3.58
N ILE A 101 -9.62 -7.50 -3.70
CA ILE A 101 -10.96 -6.92 -3.62
C ILE A 101 -11.62 -7.06 -4.99
N SER A 102 -12.87 -7.51 -5.04
CA SER A 102 -13.62 -7.62 -6.30
C SER A 102 -15.07 -7.19 -6.16
N LEU A 103 -15.66 -6.74 -7.27
CA LEU A 103 -17.07 -6.38 -7.39
C LEU A 103 -17.53 -5.33 -6.36
N ALA A 104 -16.63 -4.45 -5.92
CA ALA A 104 -16.95 -3.44 -4.92
C ALA A 104 -17.96 -2.43 -5.48
N SER A 105 -19.14 -2.44 -4.87
CA SER A 105 -20.28 -1.63 -5.25
C SER A 105 -20.83 -0.90 -4.04
N ILE A 106 -21.23 0.36 -4.23
CA ILE A 106 -21.80 1.19 -3.17
C ILE A 106 -23.29 1.46 -3.43
N TYR A 107 -24.10 1.34 -2.40
CA TYR A 107 -25.53 1.63 -2.42
C TYR A 107 -25.75 3.14 -2.40
N ASP A 108 -26.33 3.65 -3.48
CA ASP A 108 -26.75 5.04 -3.61
C ASP A 108 -28.19 5.17 -3.08
N LEU A 109 -28.33 5.82 -1.92
CA LEU A 109 -29.63 5.99 -1.25
C LEU A 109 -30.62 6.82 -2.09
N GLU A 110 -30.14 7.79 -2.86
CA GLU A 110 -31.01 8.63 -3.70
C GLU A 110 -31.46 7.91 -4.96
N LYS A 111 -30.60 7.05 -5.53
CA LYS A 111 -30.92 6.26 -6.73
C LYS A 111 -31.49 4.86 -6.41
N GLN A 112 -31.51 4.48 -5.14
CA GLN A 112 -32.00 3.20 -4.62
C GLN A 112 -31.40 1.98 -5.34
N LYS A 113 -30.09 2.02 -5.62
CA LYS A 113 -29.39 0.91 -6.29
C LYS A 113 -27.93 0.83 -5.86
N PHE A 114 -27.36 -0.36 -5.91
CA PHE A 114 -25.91 -0.53 -5.90
C PHE A 114 -25.32 -0.07 -7.23
N ARG A 115 -24.19 0.63 -7.14
CA ARG A 115 -23.46 1.16 -8.29
C ARG A 115 -22.03 0.65 -8.23
N PRO A 116 -21.52 0.02 -9.30
CA PRO A 116 -20.16 -0.51 -9.32
C PRO A 116 -19.13 0.62 -9.25
N VAL A 117 -18.00 0.33 -8.62
CA VAL A 117 -16.87 1.25 -8.44
C VAL A 117 -15.56 0.57 -8.85
N LEU A 118 -15.28 -0.61 -8.31
CA LEU A 118 -14.03 -1.35 -8.51
C LEU A 118 -14.36 -2.81 -8.81
N TYR A 119 -14.14 -3.24 -10.04
CA TYR A 119 -14.31 -4.62 -10.45
C TYR A 119 -13.27 -5.52 -9.81
N LYS A 120 -12.00 -5.07 -9.78
CA LYS A 120 -10.88 -5.81 -9.19
C LYS A 120 -9.73 -4.90 -8.75
N GLY A 121 -9.30 -5.02 -7.49
CA GLY A 121 -8.16 -4.30 -6.90
C GLY A 121 -7.20 -5.22 -6.17
N PHE A 122 -5.91 -5.15 -6.49
CA PHE A 122 -4.85 -5.93 -5.80
C PHE A 122 -3.45 -5.34 -6.05
N VAL A 123 -2.47 -5.75 -5.24
CA VAL A 123 -1.04 -5.47 -5.49
C VAL A 123 -0.55 -6.45 -6.56
N SER A 124 -0.14 -5.92 -7.71
CA SER A 124 0.28 -6.71 -8.86
C SER A 124 1.74 -7.13 -8.79
N GLU A 125 2.61 -6.25 -8.30
CA GLU A 125 4.03 -6.53 -8.15
C GLU A 125 4.67 -5.60 -7.11
N LEU A 126 5.81 -6.03 -6.57
CA LEU A 126 6.71 -5.21 -5.78
C LEU A 126 8.07 -5.11 -6.47
N PHE A 127 8.83 -4.06 -6.20
CA PHE A 127 10.21 -3.92 -6.63
C PHE A 127 11.05 -3.25 -5.55
N VAL A 128 12.08 -3.95 -5.07
CA VAL A 128 12.94 -3.52 -3.95
C VAL A 128 14.41 -3.50 -4.39
N PRO A 129 14.84 -2.46 -5.15
CA PRO A 129 16.23 -2.34 -5.58
C PRO A 129 17.12 -1.81 -4.45
N TYR A 130 18.20 -2.54 -4.15
CA TYR A 130 19.30 -2.04 -3.34
C TYR A 130 20.27 -1.23 -4.19
N MET A 131 20.91 -0.23 -3.57
CA MET A 131 21.78 0.73 -4.26
C MET A 131 23.28 0.46 -4.06
N ASP A 132 23.64 -0.71 -3.54
CA ASP A 132 25.03 -1.13 -3.35
C ASP A 132 25.53 -1.91 -4.57
N LEU A 133 26.64 -1.43 -5.14
CA LEU A 133 27.22 -1.95 -6.38
C LEU A 133 28.23 -3.07 -6.15
N ASP A 134 28.56 -3.40 -4.90
CA ASP A 134 29.50 -4.47 -4.60
C ASP A 134 28.92 -5.84 -4.97
N GLU A 135 29.80 -6.81 -5.21
CA GLU A 135 29.44 -8.16 -5.70
C GLU A 135 28.42 -8.88 -4.80
N GLU A 136 28.41 -8.62 -3.48
CA GLU A 136 27.43 -9.23 -2.56
C GLU A 136 26.02 -8.63 -2.70
N TRP A 137 25.87 -7.49 -3.39
CA TRP A 137 24.68 -6.65 -3.34
C TRP A 137 24.07 -6.28 -4.69
N TYR A 138 24.84 -6.08 -5.77
CA TYR A 138 24.31 -5.50 -7.02
C TYR A 138 23.10 -6.25 -7.62
N TYR A 139 22.98 -7.54 -7.35
CA TYR A 139 21.89 -8.39 -7.84
C TYR A 139 20.62 -8.36 -6.99
N ARG A 140 20.64 -7.66 -5.84
CA ARG A 140 19.53 -7.60 -4.89
C ARG A 140 18.51 -6.56 -5.33
N THR A 141 17.66 -6.96 -6.25
CA THR A 141 16.56 -6.12 -6.75
C THR A 141 15.26 -6.91 -6.79
N TYR A 142 14.75 -7.24 -5.60
CA TYR A 142 13.69 -8.24 -5.42
C TYR A 142 12.37 -7.83 -6.06
N PHE A 143 11.67 -8.82 -6.59
CA PHE A 143 10.27 -8.72 -7.03
C PHE A 143 9.41 -9.61 -6.15
N ASP A 144 9.03 -9.10 -4.97
CA ASP A 144 8.48 -9.93 -3.90
C ASP A 144 7.28 -10.78 -4.34
N ALA A 145 6.37 -10.24 -5.15
CA ALA A 145 5.22 -11.01 -5.63
C ALA A 145 5.63 -12.02 -6.72
N GLY A 146 6.39 -11.58 -7.71
CA GLY A 146 6.78 -12.40 -8.86
C GLY A 146 7.80 -13.51 -8.58
N GLU A 147 8.71 -13.31 -7.62
CA GLU A 147 9.80 -14.22 -7.28
C GLU A 147 9.45 -15.13 -6.07
N TYR A 148 8.77 -14.59 -5.06
CA TYR A 148 8.50 -15.31 -3.79
C TYR A 148 7.02 -15.63 -3.57
N GLY A 149 6.12 -14.81 -4.12
CA GLY A 149 4.68 -14.91 -3.93
C GLY A 149 4.22 -14.15 -2.68
N PHE A 150 3.65 -12.96 -2.89
CA PHE A 150 3.28 -12.06 -1.79
C PHE A 150 2.18 -12.65 -0.89
N GLY A 151 1.29 -13.48 -1.45
CA GLY A 151 0.31 -14.24 -0.68
C GLY A 151 0.92 -15.48 -0.01
N LEU A 152 1.89 -16.16 -0.63
CA LEU A 152 2.64 -17.26 -0.01
C LEU A 152 3.41 -16.80 1.23
N CYS A 153 3.91 -15.57 1.20
CA CYS A 153 4.59 -14.90 2.31
C CYS A 153 3.64 -14.29 3.36
N ALA A 154 2.32 -14.46 3.21
CA ALA A 154 1.38 -13.97 4.22
C ALA A 154 1.54 -14.71 5.55
N VAL A 155 1.52 -13.97 6.66
CA VAL A 155 1.71 -14.51 8.01
C VAL A 155 0.41 -14.52 8.81
N SER A 156 0.31 -15.44 9.76
CA SER A 156 -0.81 -15.47 10.70
C SER A 156 -0.79 -14.22 11.58
N LEU A 157 -1.89 -13.47 11.56
CA LEU A 157 -2.05 -12.24 12.33
C LEU A 157 -2.28 -12.55 13.82
N GLU A 158 -1.59 -11.83 14.70
CA GLU A 158 -1.77 -11.93 16.15
C GLU A 158 -2.99 -11.11 16.63
N PRO A 159 -4.02 -11.75 17.21
CA PRO A 159 -5.17 -11.04 17.77
C PRO A 159 -4.75 -10.04 18.85
N MET A 160 -5.43 -8.89 18.90
CA MET A 160 -5.18 -7.76 19.80
C MET A 160 -3.86 -7.00 19.57
N ARG A 161 -3.02 -7.44 18.62
CA ARG A 161 -1.77 -6.78 18.26
C ARG A 161 -1.83 -6.28 16.82
N ASP A 162 -1.97 -7.20 15.87
CA ASP A 162 -2.11 -6.85 14.44
C ASP A 162 -3.52 -6.37 14.12
N CYS A 163 -4.52 -6.91 14.82
CA CYS A 163 -5.94 -6.61 14.60
C CYS A 163 -6.66 -6.37 15.92
N PRO A 164 -7.61 -5.42 15.97
CA PRO A 164 -8.34 -5.08 17.19
C PRO A 164 -9.30 -6.19 17.63
N GLU A 165 -9.83 -6.05 18.85
CA GLU A 165 -10.74 -7.00 19.50
C GLU A 165 -12.00 -7.31 18.67
N ASN A 166 -12.48 -6.34 17.89
CA ASN A 166 -13.66 -6.48 17.05
C ASN A 166 -13.38 -7.07 15.65
N ALA A 167 -12.18 -7.61 15.43
CA ALA A 167 -11.82 -8.20 14.15
C ALA A 167 -12.37 -9.62 13.96
N VAL A 168 -12.82 -9.91 12.74
CA VAL A 168 -13.13 -11.27 12.29
C VAL A 168 -11.98 -11.75 11.40
N PHE A 169 -11.39 -12.88 11.76
CA PHE A 169 -10.28 -13.47 11.01
C PHE A 169 -10.77 -14.43 9.93
N MET A 170 -10.04 -14.49 8.82
CA MET A 170 -10.27 -15.46 7.75
C MET A 170 -8.99 -16.25 7.46
N ASP A 171 -9.15 -17.54 7.24
CA ASP A 171 -8.08 -18.44 6.81
C ASP A 171 -7.91 -18.35 5.29
N ALA A 172 -6.72 -18.72 4.80
CA ALA A 172 -6.41 -18.89 3.39
C ALA A 172 -5.91 -20.30 3.11
N TYR A 173 -5.89 -20.68 1.84
CA TYR A 173 -5.31 -21.95 1.39
C TYR A 173 -4.38 -21.69 0.21
N VAL A 174 -3.22 -22.33 0.24
CA VAL A 174 -2.24 -22.36 -0.85
C VAL A 174 -1.99 -23.80 -1.28
N VAL A 175 -1.27 -23.98 -2.38
CA VAL A 175 -0.84 -25.30 -2.85
C VAL A 175 0.62 -25.48 -2.48
N GLY A 176 0.94 -26.51 -1.70
CA GLY A 176 2.32 -26.87 -1.38
C GLY A 176 3.04 -27.45 -2.60
N GLN A 177 4.36 -27.53 -2.55
CA GLN A 177 5.18 -28.05 -3.67
C GLN A 177 4.81 -29.46 -4.13
N ASN A 178 4.19 -30.26 -3.26
CA ASN A 178 3.68 -31.60 -3.57
C ASN A 178 2.24 -31.61 -4.14
N GLY A 179 1.68 -30.45 -4.47
CA GLY A 179 0.33 -30.28 -4.99
C GLY A 179 -0.79 -30.37 -3.93
N LYS A 180 -0.48 -30.54 -2.65
CA LYS A 180 -1.49 -30.66 -1.59
C LYS A 180 -1.90 -29.27 -1.05
N PRO A 181 -3.18 -29.09 -0.66
CA PRO A 181 -3.62 -27.85 -0.03
C PRO A 181 -2.94 -27.68 1.34
N VAL A 182 -2.43 -26.47 1.59
CA VAL A 182 -1.88 -26.04 2.88
C VAL A 182 -2.79 -24.95 3.43
N LYS A 183 -3.31 -25.18 4.64
CA LYS A 183 -4.11 -24.19 5.36
C LYS A 183 -3.19 -23.16 6.00
N MET A 184 -3.45 -21.89 5.74
CA MET A 184 -2.83 -20.76 6.41
C MET A 184 -3.89 -20.11 7.31
N SER A 185 -3.69 -20.13 8.63
CA SER A 185 -4.73 -19.68 9.56
C SER A 185 -4.63 -18.19 9.86
N GLN A 186 -5.76 -17.49 10.02
CA GLN A 186 -5.81 -16.06 10.40
C GLN A 186 -4.98 -15.15 9.49
N ILE A 187 -5.09 -15.33 8.17
CA ILE A 187 -4.32 -14.55 7.18
C ILE A 187 -4.93 -13.17 6.91
N PHE A 188 -6.25 -13.06 7.02
CA PHE A 188 -6.93 -11.77 6.97
C PHE A 188 -7.58 -11.45 8.30
N CYS A 189 -7.73 -10.17 8.57
CA CYS A 189 -8.72 -9.70 9.53
C CYS A 189 -9.58 -8.58 8.93
N ILE A 190 -10.86 -8.59 9.28
CA ILE A 190 -11.84 -7.58 8.88
C ILE A 190 -12.39 -6.95 10.14
N PHE A 191 -12.31 -5.62 10.24
CA PHE A 191 -12.76 -4.91 11.44
C PHE A 191 -13.29 -3.52 11.12
N GLU A 192 -14.11 -2.98 12.02
CA GLU A 192 -14.55 -1.58 11.96
C GLU A 192 -13.59 -0.71 12.76
N ARG A 193 -13.11 0.38 12.15
CA ARG A 193 -12.23 1.36 12.78
C ARG A 193 -13.04 2.59 13.18
N HIS A 194 -12.92 2.95 14.46
CA HIS A 194 -13.47 4.18 15.03
C HIS A 194 -12.40 4.86 15.90
N ALA A 195 -11.52 5.61 15.24
CA ALA A 195 -10.32 6.20 15.84
C ALA A 195 -10.48 7.69 16.21
N GLY A 196 -11.71 8.21 16.24
CA GLY A 196 -11.98 9.63 16.46
C GLY A 196 -11.95 10.48 15.18
N ASP A 197 -11.86 9.85 14.01
CA ASP A 197 -12.01 10.52 12.72
C ASP A 197 -13.40 11.16 12.58
N ILE A 198 -13.45 12.33 11.93
CA ILE A 198 -14.68 13.09 11.72
C ILE A 198 -15.13 12.90 10.28
N MET A 199 -16.32 12.34 10.08
CA MET A 199 -16.93 12.15 8.77
C MET A 199 -17.27 13.50 8.13
N TRP A 200 -17.92 14.38 8.90
CA TRP A 200 -18.07 15.80 8.57
C TRP A 200 -18.55 16.59 9.80
N ARG A 201 -18.34 17.91 9.80
CA ARG A 201 -18.84 18.81 10.86
C ARG A 201 -19.04 20.23 10.38
N HIS A 202 -19.90 20.97 11.07
CA HIS A 202 -20.02 22.41 10.92
C HIS A 202 -20.48 23.08 12.23
N THR A 203 -20.02 24.31 12.46
CA THR A 203 -20.52 25.20 13.51
C THR A 203 -20.84 26.54 12.87
N GLU A 204 -22.11 26.89 12.79
CA GLU A 204 -22.60 28.17 12.27
C GLU A 204 -22.74 29.15 13.44
N THR A 205 -22.06 30.30 13.33
CA THR A 205 -22.03 31.36 14.35
C THR A 205 -22.41 32.74 13.80
N ALA A 206 -22.61 32.86 12.49
CA ALA A 206 -22.93 34.12 11.82
C ALA A 206 -24.42 34.46 11.89
N ILE A 207 -25.30 33.48 12.16
CA ILE A 207 -26.73 33.72 12.35
C ILE A 207 -26.93 34.45 13.68
N PRO A 208 -27.46 35.69 13.70
CA PRO A 208 -27.60 36.47 14.93
C PRO A 208 -28.33 35.69 16.02
N ARG A 209 -27.73 35.65 17.23
CA ARG A 209 -28.27 35.00 18.43
C ARG A 209 -28.49 33.49 18.30
N THR A 210 -27.97 32.84 17.27
CA THR A 210 -28.16 31.41 17.02
C THR A 210 -26.82 30.73 16.81
N ILE A 211 -26.56 29.64 17.53
CA ILE A 211 -25.42 28.75 17.29
C ILE A 211 -25.99 27.41 16.84
N VAL A 212 -25.64 26.98 15.63
CA VAL A 212 -26.00 25.66 15.10
C VAL A 212 -24.72 24.83 14.99
N ARG A 213 -24.69 23.66 15.63
CA ARG A 213 -23.53 22.76 15.61
C ARG A 213 -23.97 21.34 15.29
N GLU A 214 -23.31 20.74 14.31
CA GLU A 214 -23.50 19.34 13.94
C GLU A 214 -22.12 18.70 13.68
N VAL A 215 -21.90 17.51 14.22
CA VAL A 215 -20.66 16.72 14.07
C VAL A 215 -21.07 15.28 13.86
N ARG A 216 -20.49 14.61 12.88
CA ARG A 216 -20.67 13.16 12.68
C ARG A 216 -19.32 12.44 12.69
N PRO A 217 -19.13 11.42 13.53
CA PRO A 217 -17.93 10.61 13.53
C PRO A 217 -17.89 9.70 12.31
N GLU A 218 -16.69 9.33 11.89
CA GLU A 218 -16.46 8.33 10.84
C GLU A 218 -16.27 6.95 11.47
N VAL A 219 -16.94 5.96 10.90
CA VAL A 219 -16.61 4.54 11.08
C VAL A 219 -16.26 4.00 9.70
N SER A 220 -15.12 3.33 9.58
CA SER A 220 -14.69 2.69 8.34
C SER A 220 -14.48 1.20 8.52
N LEU A 221 -14.60 0.43 7.44
CA LEU A 221 -14.27 -0.99 7.43
C LEU A 221 -12.85 -1.17 6.90
N VAL A 222 -12.03 -1.94 7.59
CA VAL A 222 -10.67 -2.28 7.17
C VAL A 222 -10.57 -3.78 6.92
N VAL A 223 -9.99 -4.16 5.78
CA VAL A 223 -9.48 -5.50 5.49
C VAL A 223 -7.96 -5.43 5.55
N ARG A 224 -7.34 -6.24 6.43
CA ARG A 224 -5.90 -6.26 6.65
C ARG A 224 -5.29 -7.63 6.34
N MET A 225 -4.10 -7.61 5.75
CA MET A 225 -3.17 -8.75 5.67
C MET A 225 -1.76 -8.24 6.00
N VAL A 226 -0.90 -9.09 6.56
CA VAL A 226 0.54 -8.84 6.67
C VAL A 226 1.29 -9.87 5.84
N SER A 227 2.22 -9.41 5.00
CA SER A 227 3.15 -10.28 4.26
C SER A 227 4.57 -10.04 4.73
N THR A 228 5.29 -11.10 5.08
CA THR A 228 6.68 -11.04 5.53
C THR A 228 7.58 -11.70 4.49
N VAL A 229 8.34 -10.91 3.75
CA VAL A 229 9.23 -11.38 2.68
C VAL A 229 10.66 -11.21 3.15
N GLY A 230 11.21 -12.31 3.68
CA GLY A 230 12.53 -12.27 4.31
C GLY A 230 12.53 -11.35 5.53
N ASN A 231 13.24 -10.22 5.40
CA ASN A 231 13.44 -9.24 6.47
C ASN A 231 12.32 -8.18 6.57
N TYR A 232 11.53 -7.96 5.51
CA TYR A 232 10.49 -6.92 5.50
C TYR A 232 9.12 -7.45 5.85
N ASP A 233 8.36 -6.63 6.57
CA ASP A 233 6.94 -6.82 6.86
C ASP A 233 6.11 -5.72 6.18
N TYR A 234 5.16 -6.13 5.36
CA TYR A 234 4.22 -5.28 4.64
C TYR A 234 2.81 -5.40 5.22
N ILE A 235 2.33 -4.36 5.88
CA ILE A 235 0.97 -4.29 6.45
C ILE A 235 0.04 -3.68 5.39
N ILE A 236 -0.81 -4.50 4.77
CA ILE A 236 -1.69 -4.09 3.66
C ILE A 236 -3.11 -3.90 4.16
N ASP A 237 -3.61 -2.67 4.07
CA ASP A 237 -4.96 -2.28 4.44
C ASP A 237 -5.77 -1.84 3.21
N TRP A 238 -6.96 -2.42 3.03
CA TRP A 238 -8.04 -1.86 2.21
C TRP A 238 -9.14 -1.33 3.12
N GLU A 239 -9.34 -0.02 3.10
CA GLU A 239 -10.33 0.67 3.93
C GLU A 239 -11.49 1.21 3.07
N PHE A 240 -12.72 0.94 3.51
CA PHE A 240 -13.96 1.41 2.88
C PHE A 240 -14.67 2.40 3.79
N LYS A 241 -15.08 3.55 3.24
CA LYS A 241 -15.79 4.61 3.98
C LYS A 241 -17.23 4.75 3.53
N GLN A 242 -18.11 5.16 4.44
CA GLN A 242 -19.52 5.40 4.11
C GLN A 242 -19.69 6.54 3.08
N SER A 243 -18.71 7.45 3.03
CA SER A 243 -18.60 8.54 2.06
C SER A 243 -18.36 8.08 0.61
N GLY A 244 -18.05 6.80 0.42
CA GLY A 244 -17.72 6.20 -0.86
C GLY A 244 -16.23 6.16 -1.17
N SER A 245 -15.36 6.64 -0.28
CA SER A 245 -13.91 6.49 -0.48
C SER A 245 -13.46 5.04 -0.26
N ILE A 246 -12.55 4.57 -1.10
CA ILE A 246 -11.73 3.36 -0.89
C ILE A 246 -10.29 3.84 -0.68
N ILE A 247 -9.65 3.43 0.42
CA ILE A 247 -8.29 3.85 0.76
C ILE A 247 -7.43 2.59 0.86
N ALA A 248 -6.38 2.52 0.06
CA ALA A 248 -5.36 1.49 0.21
C ALA A 248 -4.15 2.10 0.94
N THR A 249 -3.65 1.41 1.96
CA THR A 249 -2.46 1.83 2.73
C THR A 249 -1.53 0.63 2.88
N VAL A 250 -0.23 0.87 2.72
CA VAL A 250 0.82 -0.08 3.10
C VAL A 250 1.65 0.53 4.22
N GLY A 251 1.88 -0.24 5.27
CA GLY A 251 2.89 0.00 6.30
C GLY A 251 4.12 -0.86 6.03
N LEU A 252 5.32 -0.25 6.09
CA LEU A 252 6.62 -0.91 6.00
C LEU A 252 7.23 -0.97 7.40
N THR A 253 7.62 -2.16 7.84
CA THR A 253 8.35 -2.41 9.09
C THR A 253 9.24 -3.64 8.90
N GLY A 254 9.67 -4.26 9.99
CA GLY A 254 10.57 -5.40 9.96
C GLY A 254 12.01 -4.99 10.19
N LEU A 255 12.93 -5.80 9.68
CA LEU A 255 14.35 -5.73 9.91
C LEU A 255 15.03 -5.14 8.67
N LEU A 256 16.00 -4.25 8.87
CA LEU A 256 16.80 -3.79 7.73
C LEU A 256 17.67 -4.93 7.19
N GLU A 257 17.84 -5.00 5.88
CA GLU A 257 18.95 -5.77 5.31
C GLU A 257 20.22 -4.94 5.51
N VAL A 258 21.18 -5.46 6.26
CA VAL A 258 22.42 -4.73 6.58
C VAL A 258 23.64 -5.39 5.96
N ARG A 259 24.65 -4.56 5.72
CA ARG A 259 25.97 -4.92 5.24
C ARG A 259 26.98 -4.92 6.39
N GLY A 260 27.77 -5.98 6.48
CA GLY A 260 28.89 -6.03 7.41
C GLY A 260 30.00 -5.05 6.98
N SER A 261 30.60 -4.31 7.90
CA SER A 261 31.65 -3.35 7.58
C SER A 261 32.78 -3.32 8.60
N ARG A 262 33.94 -2.79 8.20
CA ARG A 262 35.07 -2.53 9.11
C ARG A 262 34.85 -1.33 10.03
N TYR A 263 33.87 -0.48 9.71
CA TYR A 263 33.68 0.80 10.38
C TYR A 263 32.99 0.63 11.72
N THR A 264 33.48 1.37 12.70
CA THR A 264 32.88 1.47 14.03
C THR A 264 32.32 2.87 14.30
N HIS A 265 32.77 3.88 13.55
CA HIS A 265 32.36 5.27 13.66
C HIS A 265 32.34 5.93 12.27
N LYS A 266 31.50 6.97 12.12
CA LYS A 266 31.27 7.64 10.83
C LYS A 266 32.51 8.38 10.31
N ASP A 267 33.35 8.91 11.19
CA ASP A 267 34.59 9.62 10.84
C ASP A 267 35.66 8.72 10.22
N GLN A 268 35.47 7.39 10.27
CA GLN A 268 36.33 6.40 9.61
C GLN A 268 35.96 6.21 8.13
N ILE A 269 34.85 6.77 7.66
CA ILE A 269 34.34 6.60 6.31
C ILE A 269 34.90 7.72 5.44
N ASP A 270 35.83 7.36 4.56
CA ASP A 270 36.51 8.25 3.59
C ASP A 270 36.22 7.89 2.13
N GLU A 271 35.32 6.93 1.91
CA GLU A 271 34.87 6.45 0.60
C GLU A 271 33.34 6.49 0.46
N GLU A 272 32.85 6.27 -0.76
CA GLU A 272 31.42 6.10 -1.01
C GLU A 272 30.94 4.84 -0.28
N VAL A 273 29.97 5.00 0.62
CA VAL A 273 29.25 3.89 1.24
C VAL A 273 27.80 3.99 0.83
N TYR A 274 27.27 2.90 0.30
CA TYR A 274 25.91 2.84 -0.27
C TYR A 274 24.81 2.80 0.80
N GLY A 275 24.98 3.53 1.91
CA GLY A 275 24.11 3.44 3.07
C GLY A 275 24.55 4.25 4.28
N THR A 276 23.89 4.02 5.40
CA THR A 276 24.19 4.68 6.69
C THR A 276 24.83 3.70 7.66
N LEU A 277 25.89 4.10 8.36
CA LEU A 277 26.42 3.33 9.49
C LEU A 277 25.47 3.44 10.69
N LEU A 278 24.74 2.36 10.99
CA LEU A 278 23.66 2.33 11.99
C LEU A 278 24.17 1.94 13.39
N ALA A 279 25.12 1.02 13.41
CA ALA A 279 25.79 0.51 14.59
C ALA A 279 27.23 0.14 14.21
N GLN A 280 28.06 -0.22 15.21
CA GLN A 280 29.40 -0.74 14.93
C GLN A 280 29.30 -1.89 13.91
N ASN A 281 30.10 -1.79 12.85
CA ASN A 281 30.25 -2.77 11.79
C ASN A 281 28.98 -3.00 10.93
N THR A 282 27.97 -2.13 11.04
CA THR A 282 26.64 -2.39 10.47
C THR A 282 26.19 -1.22 9.60
N ILE A 283 26.17 -1.40 8.29
CA ILE A 283 25.66 -0.41 7.33
C ILE A 283 24.25 -0.82 6.91
N GLY A 284 23.26 0.05 7.11
CA GLY A 284 21.96 -0.08 6.47
C GLY A 284 22.05 0.40 5.03
N VAL A 285 21.88 -0.51 4.08
CA VAL A 285 22.06 -0.20 2.65
C VAL A 285 20.86 0.59 2.13
N ASN A 286 21.11 1.63 1.34
CA ASN A 286 20.07 2.42 0.68
C ASN A 286 19.29 1.52 -0.29
N HIS A 287 17.98 1.65 -0.29
CA HIS A 287 17.09 0.88 -1.16
C HIS A 287 15.75 1.60 -1.36
N ASP A 288 14.97 1.14 -2.32
CA ASP A 288 13.61 1.63 -2.55
C ASP A 288 12.58 0.54 -2.29
N HIS A 289 11.32 0.94 -2.06
CA HIS A 289 10.17 0.04 -2.15
C HIS A 289 9.15 0.60 -3.13
N PHE A 290 8.86 -0.13 -4.20
CA PHE A 290 7.79 0.19 -5.12
C PHE A 290 6.72 -0.90 -5.08
N LEU A 291 5.45 -0.50 -4.91
CA LEU A 291 4.29 -1.37 -4.98
C LEU A 291 3.36 -0.87 -6.07
N ILE A 292 3.06 -1.70 -7.06
CA ILE A 292 2.14 -1.34 -8.14
C ILE A 292 0.79 -2.03 -7.97
N TYR A 293 -0.27 -1.23 -7.92
CA TYR A 293 -1.64 -1.67 -7.77
C TYR A 293 -2.32 -1.80 -9.13
N HIS A 294 -2.99 -2.92 -9.37
CA HIS A 294 -3.93 -3.11 -10.47
C HIS A 294 -5.32 -2.66 -9.99
N LEU A 295 -5.88 -1.60 -10.59
CA LEU A 295 -7.16 -1.00 -10.21
C LEU A 295 -8.11 -1.00 -11.41
N ASP A 296 -8.90 -2.05 -11.49
CA ASP A 296 -9.92 -2.26 -12.52
C ASP A 296 -11.21 -1.54 -12.12
N LEU A 297 -11.37 -0.30 -12.58
CA LEU A 297 -12.45 0.59 -12.14
C LEU A 297 -13.61 0.56 -13.13
N ASP A 298 -14.73 -0.01 -12.70
CA ASP A 298 -16.01 0.01 -13.42
C ASP A 298 -16.92 1.09 -12.85
N VAL A 299 -16.58 2.36 -13.03
CA VAL A 299 -17.32 3.48 -12.44
C VAL A 299 -18.73 3.56 -13.05
N ASP A 300 -19.74 3.08 -12.31
CA ASP A 300 -21.14 2.98 -12.77
C ASP A 300 -21.30 2.23 -14.13
N GLY A 301 -20.38 1.30 -14.41
CA GLY A 301 -20.26 0.50 -15.64
C GLY A 301 -18.83 0.46 -16.19
N ASP A 302 -18.57 -0.41 -17.17
CA ASP A 302 -17.24 -0.68 -17.75
C ASP A 302 -16.76 0.41 -18.73
N SER A 303 -17.69 1.13 -19.37
CA SER A 303 -17.36 2.08 -20.42
C SER A 303 -16.90 3.41 -19.79
N ASN A 304 -15.60 3.52 -19.54
CA ASN A 304 -14.96 4.57 -18.76
C ASN A 304 -13.87 5.30 -19.57
N SER A 305 -13.46 6.47 -19.09
CA SER A 305 -12.37 7.27 -19.65
C SER A 305 -11.49 7.81 -18.55
N PHE A 306 -10.19 7.93 -18.82
CA PHE A 306 -9.26 8.60 -17.93
C PHE A 306 -9.13 10.09 -18.28
N VAL A 307 -9.36 10.96 -17.30
CA VAL A 307 -9.33 12.42 -17.46
C VAL A 307 -8.28 13.04 -16.54
N LYS A 308 -7.44 13.89 -17.14
CA LYS A 308 -6.45 14.72 -16.46
C LYS A 308 -7.01 16.13 -16.31
N SER A 309 -7.35 16.54 -15.10
CA SER A 309 -7.83 17.89 -14.80
C SER A 309 -6.68 18.76 -14.29
N ASN A 310 -6.03 19.46 -15.21
CA ASN A 310 -4.87 20.31 -14.92
C ASN A 310 -5.29 21.64 -14.29
N LEU A 311 -4.70 22.00 -13.15
CA LEU A 311 -4.90 23.30 -12.51
C LEU A 311 -3.92 24.32 -13.09
N LYS A 312 -4.42 25.22 -13.94
CA LYS A 312 -3.59 26.18 -14.68
C LYS A 312 -3.80 27.62 -14.21
N THR A 313 -2.74 28.24 -13.71
CA THR A 313 -2.70 29.69 -13.47
C THR A 313 -2.96 30.43 -14.77
N THR A 314 -3.92 31.34 -14.73
CA THR A 314 -4.39 32.16 -15.86
C THR A 314 -4.34 33.63 -15.44
N GLN A 315 -3.76 34.47 -16.30
CA GLN A 315 -3.75 35.91 -16.09
C GLN A 315 -5.12 36.48 -16.42
N VAL A 316 -5.56 37.48 -15.64
CA VAL A 316 -6.77 38.22 -15.94
C VAL A 316 -6.50 39.12 -17.15
N PRO A 317 -7.29 39.04 -18.24
CA PRO A 317 -7.20 40.02 -19.32
C PRO A 317 -7.60 41.41 -18.80
N ASP A 318 -6.91 42.47 -19.23
CA ASP A 318 -6.95 43.80 -18.60
C ASP A 318 -8.34 44.44 -18.34
N HIS A 319 -8.35 45.32 -17.32
CA HIS A 319 -9.32 46.36 -16.90
C HIS A 319 -10.61 45.99 -16.14
N GLY A 320 -10.93 44.71 -15.92
CA GLY A 320 -12.17 44.31 -15.23
C GLY A 320 -12.04 43.92 -13.74
N SER A 321 -10.84 43.62 -13.25
CA SER A 321 -10.63 43.07 -11.90
C SER A 321 -9.41 43.66 -11.20
N PRO A 322 -9.47 43.92 -9.88
CA PRO A 322 -8.29 44.23 -9.09
C PRO A 322 -7.34 43.02 -8.93
N ARG A 323 -7.79 41.80 -9.26
CA ARG A 323 -6.96 40.59 -9.28
C ARG A 323 -6.15 40.51 -10.57
N LYS A 324 -4.88 40.10 -10.46
CA LYS A 324 -4.00 39.87 -11.62
C LYS A 324 -4.12 38.46 -12.20
N SER A 325 -4.49 37.48 -11.38
CA SER A 325 -4.55 36.08 -11.80
C SER A 325 -5.60 35.27 -11.03
N TYR A 326 -5.95 34.13 -11.60
CA TYR A 326 -6.76 33.07 -11.01
C TYR A 326 -6.26 31.72 -11.57
N TRP A 327 -6.78 30.59 -11.09
CA TRP A 327 -6.53 29.30 -11.72
C TRP A 327 -7.83 28.79 -12.35
N ARG A 328 -7.69 28.01 -13.42
CA ARG A 328 -8.81 27.30 -14.06
C ARG A 328 -8.46 25.83 -14.21
N VAL A 329 -9.49 25.00 -14.25
CA VAL A 329 -9.35 23.59 -14.60
C VAL A 329 -9.31 23.47 -16.12
N VAL A 330 -8.32 22.76 -16.65
CA VAL A 330 -8.21 22.36 -18.05
C VAL A 330 -8.21 20.85 -18.10
N SER A 331 -9.35 20.26 -18.45
CA SER A 331 -9.53 18.81 -18.51
C SER A 331 -9.17 18.26 -19.88
N GLU A 332 -8.39 17.17 -19.88
CA GLU A 332 -7.98 16.44 -21.07
C GLU A 332 -8.30 14.95 -20.88
N THR A 333 -9.10 14.39 -21.79
CA THR A 333 -9.33 12.93 -21.84
C THR A 333 -8.14 12.26 -22.51
N ALA A 334 -7.54 11.28 -21.83
CA ALA A 334 -6.52 10.44 -22.43
C ALA A 334 -7.17 9.50 -23.46
N LYS A 335 -6.66 9.50 -24.69
CA LYS A 335 -7.23 8.72 -25.80
C LYS A 335 -6.54 7.38 -25.95
N THR A 336 -5.23 7.35 -25.69
CA THR A 336 -4.38 6.17 -25.82
C THR A 336 -3.59 5.91 -24.54
N GLU A 337 -3.04 4.69 -24.40
CA GLU A 337 -2.18 4.33 -23.25
C GLU A 337 -1.02 5.32 -23.05
N SER A 338 -0.42 5.84 -24.13
CA SER A 338 0.66 6.83 -24.06
C SER A 338 0.23 8.16 -23.42
N ASP A 339 -1.02 8.60 -23.63
CA ASP A 339 -1.56 9.83 -23.06
C ASP A 339 -1.76 9.74 -21.53
N ALA A 340 -1.79 8.51 -21.01
CA ALA A 340 -2.11 8.17 -19.63
C ALA A 340 -0.90 7.70 -18.80
N LYS A 341 0.33 7.89 -19.30
CA LYS A 341 1.57 7.67 -18.53
C LYS A 341 1.92 8.93 -17.74
N ILE A 342 1.74 8.90 -16.42
CA ILE A 342 1.86 10.11 -15.57
C ILE A 342 3.03 9.98 -14.60
N LYS A 343 3.90 11.00 -14.60
CA LYS A 343 4.85 11.28 -13.51
C LYS A 343 4.24 12.32 -12.57
N LEU A 344 3.94 11.93 -11.34
CA LEU A 344 3.39 12.81 -10.31
C LEU A 344 4.41 13.90 -9.94
N GLY A 345 3.92 15.02 -9.41
CA GLY A 345 4.76 16.18 -9.07
C GLY A 345 5.14 17.09 -10.24
N SER A 346 5.02 16.63 -11.49
CA SER A 346 5.34 17.45 -12.68
C SER A 346 4.36 18.62 -12.90
N LYS A 347 3.08 18.46 -12.54
CA LYS A 347 2.02 19.47 -12.62
C LYS A 347 0.98 19.25 -11.52
N ALA A 348 0.31 20.31 -11.09
CA ALA A 348 -0.89 20.21 -10.24
C ALA A 348 -2.06 19.68 -11.08
N THR A 349 -2.35 18.38 -10.96
CA THR A 349 -3.32 17.67 -11.79
C THR A 349 -4.17 16.75 -10.94
N GLU A 350 -5.48 16.80 -11.11
CA GLU A 350 -6.38 15.76 -10.60
C GLU A 350 -6.51 14.65 -11.65
N LEU A 351 -6.42 13.39 -11.21
CA LEU A 351 -6.50 12.21 -12.07
C LEU A 351 -7.82 11.50 -11.81
N LEU A 352 -8.67 11.38 -12.82
CA LEU A 352 -10.03 10.87 -12.70
C LEU A 352 -10.29 9.71 -13.65
N VAL A 353 -11.02 8.71 -13.18
CA VAL A 353 -11.76 7.77 -14.02
C VAL A 353 -13.21 8.19 -14.02
N VAL A 354 -13.76 8.46 -15.19
CA VAL A 354 -15.14 8.93 -15.37
C VAL A 354 -15.90 8.01 -16.30
N ASN A 355 -17.21 7.90 -16.08
CA ASN A 355 -18.10 7.29 -17.05
C ASN A 355 -18.69 8.39 -17.95
N PRO A 356 -18.27 8.51 -19.22
CA PRO A 356 -18.75 9.56 -20.10
C PRO A 356 -20.24 9.41 -20.45
N ASN A 357 -20.83 8.24 -20.23
CA ASN A 357 -22.21 7.92 -20.58
C ASN A 357 -23.20 8.18 -19.43
N LYS A 358 -22.71 8.59 -18.26
CA LYS A 358 -23.51 8.82 -17.06
C LYS A 358 -23.20 10.19 -16.49
N MET A 359 -24.23 10.98 -16.24
CA MET A 359 -24.13 12.30 -15.65
C MET A 359 -25.03 12.44 -14.44
N THR A 360 -24.63 13.31 -13.52
CA THR A 360 -25.49 13.87 -12.48
C THR A 360 -26.55 14.78 -13.08
N LYS A 361 -27.55 15.19 -12.28
CA LYS A 361 -28.56 16.17 -12.70
C LYS A 361 -27.97 17.52 -13.14
N MET A 362 -26.78 17.86 -12.63
CA MET A 362 -26.06 19.10 -12.97
C MET A 362 -25.23 18.98 -14.26
N GLY A 363 -25.23 17.83 -14.93
CA GLY A 363 -24.48 17.60 -16.17
C GLY A 363 -23.01 17.23 -15.97
N ASN A 364 -22.57 16.97 -14.72
CA ASN A 364 -21.22 16.47 -14.46
C ASN A 364 -21.15 14.96 -14.69
N HIS A 365 -20.12 14.48 -15.38
CA HIS A 365 -19.83 13.04 -15.50
C HIS A 365 -19.57 12.43 -14.13
N VAL A 366 -20.13 11.24 -13.89
CA VAL A 366 -19.86 10.48 -12.68
C VAL A 366 -18.43 9.93 -12.73
N GLY A 367 -17.71 10.00 -11.62
CA GLY A 367 -16.30 9.63 -11.60
C GLY A 367 -15.77 9.26 -10.22
N TYR A 368 -14.56 8.71 -10.21
CA TYR A 368 -13.69 8.57 -9.06
C TYR A 368 -12.34 9.21 -9.36
N ARG A 369 -11.78 9.94 -8.39
CA ARG A 369 -10.44 10.51 -8.48
C ARG A 369 -9.43 9.68 -7.69
N LEU A 370 -8.25 9.49 -8.27
CA LEU A 370 -7.09 8.94 -7.57
C LEU A 370 -6.39 10.08 -6.83
N VAL A 371 -6.30 9.96 -5.50
CA VAL A 371 -5.58 10.88 -4.62
C VAL A 371 -4.33 10.16 -4.10
N PRO A 372 -3.17 10.32 -4.75
CA PRO A 372 -1.93 9.67 -4.33
C PRO A 372 -1.40 10.32 -3.04
N LYS A 373 -0.87 9.52 -2.10
CA LYS A 373 -0.14 10.03 -0.91
C LYS A 373 1.38 10.05 -1.11
N SER A 374 1.90 9.38 -2.14
CA SER A 374 3.30 9.45 -2.56
C SER A 374 3.41 9.73 -4.06
N GLY A 375 4.44 10.47 -4.44
CA GLY A 375 4.84 10.71 -5.83
C GLY A 375 6.20 10.13 -6.19
N ALA A 376 6.82 9.34 -5.32
CA ALA A 376 8.13 8.74 -5.56
C ALA A 376 8.06 7.77 -6.75
N GLY A 377 9.02 7.89 -7.67
CA GLY A 377 9.23 6.99 -8.81
C GLY A 377 10.68 6.54 -8.83
N SER A 378 11.01 5.55 -9.66
CA SER A 378 12.37 4.99 -9.68
C SER A 378 13.45 6.04 -10.01
N LEU A 379 14.59 5.91 -9.34
CA LEU A 379 15.80 6.70 -9.55
C LEU A 379 16.85 5.98 -10.41
N LEU A 380 16.64 4.69 -10.73
CA LEU A 380 17.54 3.93 -11.59
C LEU A 380 17.53 4.49 -13.03
N SER A 381 18.65 4.34 -13.73
CA SER A 381 18.73 4.73 -15.13
C SER A 381 17.88 3.80 -16.01
N ASP A 382 17.36 4.34 -17.11
CA ASP A 382 16.44 3.61 -17.99
C ASP A 382 17.06 2.37 -18.66
N ASP A 383 18.39 2.32 -18.75
CA ASP A 383 19.22 1.26 -19.34
C ASP A 383 19.76 0.24 -18.33
N ASP A 384 19.49 0.42 -17.03
CA ASP A 384 19.81 -0.57 -16.00
C ASP A 384 18.96 -1.85 -16.22
N TYR A 385 19.57 -3.02 -16.05
CA TYR A 385 18.89 -4.32 -16.14
C TYR A 385 17.71 -4.41 -15.16
N SER A 386 17.91 -3.96 -13.92
CA SER A 386 16.87 -3.98 -12.89
C SER A 386 15.72 -3.05 -13.25
N GLN A 387 16.03 -1.86 -13.79
CA GLN A 387 15.02 -0.93 -14.27
C GLN A 387 14.29 -1.43 -15.52
N THR A 388 14.95 -2.19 -16.38
CA THR A 388 14.33 -2.84 -17.55
C THR A 388 13.32 -3.89 -17.12
N ARG A 389 13.67 -4.73 -16.14
CA ARG A 389 12.74 -5.71 -15.53
C ARG A 389 11.57 -5.02 -14.80
N ALA A 390 11.85 -3.95 -14.06
CA ALA A 390 10.87 -3.18 -13.30
C ALA A 390 10.33 -1.97 -14.06
N ALA A 391 10.23 -2.02 -15.40
CA ALA A 391 9.88 -0.84 -16.20
C ALA A 391 8.49 -0.24 -15.87
N PHE A 392 7.64 -0.96 -15.14
CA PHE A 392 6.40 -0.46 -14.58
C PHE A 392 6.58 0.69 -13.56
N THR A 393 7.76 0.85 -12.96
CA THR A 393 8.07 1.92 -11.99
C THR A 393 8.45 3.25 -12.64
N LYS A 394 8.63 3.30 -13.97
CA LYS A 394 9.03 4.51 -14.72
C LYS A 394 7.99 5.63 -14.66
N TYR A 395 6.72 5.28 -14.43
CA TYR A 395 5.63 6.24 -14.23
C TYR A 395 4.84 5.84 -12.98
N ASN A 396 4.30 6.84 -12.29
CA ASN A 396 3.47 6.60 -11.11
C ASN A 396 2.08 6.11 -11.47
N VAL A 397 1.54 6.55 -12.62
CA VAL A 397 0.23 6.10 -13.10
C VAL A 397 0.33 5.67 -14.56
N TRP A 398 -0.32 4.56 -14.86
CA TRP A 398 -0.58 4.05 -16.20
C TRP A 398 -2.07 3.77 -16.34
N VAL A 399 -2.58 3.84 -17.58
CA VAL A 399 -3.92 3.34 -17.90
C VAL A 399 -3.85 2.49 -19.15
N THR A 400 -4.39 1.28 -19.06
CA THR A 400 -4.45 0.32 -20.16
C THR A 400 -5.91 -0.07 -20.42
N PRO A 401 -6.29 -0.47 -21.64
CA PRO A 401 -7.56 -1.16 -21.80
C PRO A 401 -7.51 -2.48 -21.01
N TYR A 402 -8.67 -2.92 -20.52
CA TYR A 402 -8.77 -4.20 -19.84
C TYR A 402 -8.31 -5.34 -20.74
N ASN A 403 -7.49 -6.23 -20.18
CA ASN A 403 -7.16 -7.51 -20.78
C ASN A 403 -7.00 -8.55 -19.67
N LYS A 404 -7.75 -9.65 -19.79
CA LYS A 404 -7.73 -10.76 -18.84
C LYS A 404 -6.34 -11.35 -18.58
N SER A 405 -5.42 -11.31 -19.54
CA SER A 405 -4.06 -11.85 -19.38
C SER A 405 -3.08 -10.87 -18.73
N GLU A 406 -3.37 -9.57 -18.75
CA GLU A 406 -2.47 -8.50 -18.28
C GLU A 406 -2.70 -8.25 -16.78
N LYS A 407 -2.09 -9.10 -15.94
CA LYS A 407 -2.32 -9.07 -14.48
C LYS A 407 -1.10 -8.65 -13.65
N TRP A 408 0.08 -9.00 -14.12
CA TRP A 408 1.34 -8.95 -13.38
C TRP A 408 2.27 -7.92 -14.00
N ALA A 409 2.47 -6.77 -13.36
CA ALA A 409 3.17 -5.64 -13.97
C ALA A 409 4.64 -5.92 -14.34
N GLY A 410 5.30 -6.82 -13.61
CA GLY A 410 6.65 -7.33 -13.93
C GLY A 410 6.68 -8.49 -14.94
N GLY A 411 5.52 -8.98 -15.38
CA GLY A 411 5.37 -10.15 -16.25
C GLY A 411 4.96 -11.43 -15.52
N LEU A 412 4.56 -12.44 -16.29
CA LEU A 412 4.13 -13.72 -15.70
C LEU A 412 5.28 -14.45 -15.00
N TYR A 413 6.47 -14.46 -15.60
CA TYR A 413 7.69 -15.10 -15.07
C TYR A 413 8.74 -14.03 -14.78
N VAL A 414 8.99 -13.75 -13.50
CA VAL A 414 9.79 -12.59 -13.06
C VAL A 414 11.21 -12.97 -12.64
N ASP A 415 11.38 -14.14 -12.04
CA ASP A 415 12.71 -14.69 -11.76
C ASP A 415 13.50 -14.80 -13.07
N GLN A 416 14.71 -14.24 -13.08
CA GLN A 416 15.59 -14.13 -14.25
C GLN A 416 14.96 -13.50 -15.51
N SER A 417 13.87 -12.74 -15.38
CA SER A 417 13.18 -12.09 -16.50
C SER A 417 14.09 -11.10 -17.25
N ARG A 418 13.76 -10.82 -18.51
CA ARG A 418 14.48 -9.84 -19.34
C ARG A 418 13.71 -8.54 -19.59
N GLY A 419 12.57 -8.35 -18.90
CA GLY A 419 11.71 -7.17 -19.05
C GLY A 419 10.83 -7.17 -20.31
N ASP A 420 10.69 -8.31 -20.98
CA ASP A 420 9.95 -8.48 -22.24
C ASP A 420 8.44 -8.69 -22.08
N ASP A 421 7.94 -8.94 -20.86
CA ASP A 421 6.51 -9.09 -20.54
C ASP A 421 6.01 -8.09 -19.48
N THR A 422 6.59 -6.90 -19.42
CA THR A 422 6.20 -5.89 -18.41
C THR A 422 4.99 -5.05 -18.84
N LEU A 423 4.36 -4.35 -17.88
CA LEU A 423 3.37 -3.31 -18.15
C LEU A 423 3.87 -2.27 -19.17
N ALA A 424 5.15 -1.90 -19.08
CA ALA A 424 5.75 -0.97 -20.01
C ALA A 424 5.75 -1.54 -21.45
N THR A 425 6.07 -2.83 -21.61
CA THR A 425 6.04 -3.54 -22.90
C THR A 425 4.61 -3.63 -23.43
N TRP A 426 3.65 -4.00 -22.59
CA TRP A 426 2.23 -4.06 -22.95
C TRP A 426 1.71 -2.73 -23.50
N SER A 427 2.06 -1.62 -22.85
CA SER A 427 1.65 -0.26 -23.24
C SER A 427 2.38 0.30 -24.47
N GLN A 428 3.33 -0.43 -25.07
CA GLN A 428 3.90 -0.04 -26.37
C GLN A 428 2.90 -0.23 -27.52
N ARG A 429 1.87 -1.07 -27.33
CA ARG A 429 0.76 -1.22 -28.29
C ARG A 429 -0.07 0.05 -28.45
N ASN A 430 0.02 0.98 -27.49
CA ASN A 430 -0.62 2.28 -27.50
C ASN A 430 -2.11 2.25 -27.88
N ARG A 431 -2.84 1.32 -27.27
CA ARG A 431 -4.24 1.02 -27.55
C ARG A 431 -5.15 2.18 -27.14
N GLU A 432 -6.33 2.24 -27.74
CA GLU A 432 -7.37 3.19 -27.34
C GLU A 432 -7.93 2.88 -25.95
N ILE A 433 -8.16 3.92 -25.15
CA ILE A 433 -8.67 3.84 -23.76
C ILE A 433 -9.85 4.79 -23.49
N GLU A 434 -10.25 5.62 -24.45
CA GLU A 434 -11.39 6.52 -24.27
C GLU A 434 -12.73 5.76 -24.45
N ASN A 435 -13.59 5.84 -23.44
CA ASN A 435 -14.91 5.19 -23.39
C ASN A 435 -14.82 3.67 -23.59
N LYS A 436 -13.93 3.03 -22.83
CA LYS A 436 -13.64 1.59 -22.84
C LYS A 436 -13.58 1.06 -21.41
N ASP A 437 -13.59 -0.26 -21.31
CA ASP A 437 -13.14 -0.97 -20.12
C ASP A 437 -11.63 -0.74 -19.93
N ILE A 438 -11.24 -0.13 -18.82
CA ILE A 438 -9.88 0.36 -18.56
C ILE A 438 -9.40 0.02 -17.15
N VAL A 439 -8.12 -0.28 -17.05
CA VAL A 439 -7.42 -0.54 -15.79
C VAL A 439 -6.46 0.59 -15.50
N VAL A 440 -6.55 1.15 -14.29
CA VAL A 440 -5.56 2.09 -13.75
C VAL A 440 -4.50 1.29 -13.01
N TRP A 441 -3.23 1.59 -13.28
CA TRP A 441 -2.10 1.05 -12.54
C TRP A 441 -1.44 2.17 -11.76
N TYR A 442 -1.33 2.03 -10.44
CA TYR A 442 -0.70 3.03 -9.59
C TYR A 442 0.51 2.47 -8.86
N THR A 443 1.68 3.06 -9.12
CA THR A 443 2.93 2.75 -8.42
C THR A 443 3.09 3.69 -7.23
N LEU A 444 3.04 3.11 -6.03
CA LEU A 444 3.42 3.72 -4.77
C LEU A 444 4.91 3.48 -4.52
N GLY A 445 5.68 4.52 -4.22
CA GLY A 445 7.12 4.42 -3.97
C GLY A 445 7.55 4.97 -2.61
N PHE A 446 8.65 4.42 -2.10
CA PHE A 446 9.43 4.89 -0.95
C PHE A 446 10.92 4.86 -1.34
N HIS A 447 11.64 5.94 -1.06
CA HIS A 447 13.10 5.93 -1.05
C HIS A 447 13.55 5.81 0.40
N HIS A 448 14.29 4.75 0.74
CA HIS A 448 14.72 4.48 2.11
C HIS A 448 16.24 4.67 2.21
N ALA A 449 16.63 5.83 2.75
CA ALA A 449 17.95 6.01 3.34
C ALA A 449 17.83 5.62 4.82
N PRO A 450 18.42 4.48 5.26
CA PRO A 450 18.20 4.01 6.62
C PRO A 450 18.75 4.97 7.69
N TYR A 451 18.04 5.07 8.80
CA TYR A 451 18.43 5.85 9.98
C TYR A 451 18.61 4.96 11.21
N GLN A 452 19.30 5.46 12.24
CA GLN A 452 19.56 4.66 13.44
C GLN A 452 18.28 4.22 14.17
N GLU A 453 17.21 5.02 14.07
CA GLU A 453 15.88 4.68 14.59
C GLU A 453 15.25 3.46 13.90
N ASP A 454 15.75 3.07 12.72
CA ASP A 454 15.31 1.88 12.01
C ASP A 454 16.02 0.60 12.51
N PHE A 455 17.05 0.74 13.36
CA PHE A 455 17.85 -0.35 13.93
C PHE A 455 17.44 -0.63 15.39
N PRO A 456 17.36 -1.92 15.80
CA PRO A 456 17.55 -3.14 15.02
C PRO A 456 16.27 -3.63 14.33
N LEU A 457 15.16 -2.92 14.52
CA LEU A 457 13.84 -3.18 13.93
C LEU A 457 13.15 -1.84 13.70
N MET A 458 12.63 -1.66 12.49
CA MET A 458 12.12 -0.39 11.99
C MET A 458 10.71 -0.07 12.50
N PRO A 459 10.45 1.09 13.13
CA PRO A 459 9.10 1.57 13.38
C PRO A 459 8.30 1.75 12.08
N THR A 460 7.01 1.40 12.09
CA THR A 460 6.22 1.37 10.85
C THR A 460 6.15 2.71 10.12
N LEU A 461 6.58 2.73 8.85
CA LEU A 461 6.39 3.84 7.91
C LEU A 461 5.20 3.53 7.00
N SER A 462 4.18 4.39 6.94
CA SER A 462 2.95 4.14 6.16
C SER A 462 2.69 5.15 5.06
N SER A 463 2.23 4.68 3.90
CA SER A 463 1.73 5.52 2.79
C SER A 463 0.67 4.77 1.97
N GLY A 464 0.11 5.40 0.94
CA GLY A 464 -1.01 4.82 0.20
C GLY A 464 -1.68 5.75 -0.82
N PHE A 465 -2.96 5.52 -1.09
CA PHE A 465 -3.80 6.38 -1.93
C PHE A 465 -5.27 6.29 -1.52
N GLU A 466 -6.06 7.29 -1.93
CA GLU A 466 -7.52 7.30 -1.80
C GLU A 466 -8.15 7.32 -3.20
N LEU A 467 -9.05 6.38 -3.49
CA LEU A 467 -10.02 6.47 -4.56
C LEU A 467 -11.25 7.17 -4.01
N ARG A 468 -11.46 8.42 -4.43
CA ARG A 468 -12.52 9.27 -3.88
C ARG A 468 -13.62 9.52 -4.91
N PRO A 469 -14.91 9.44 -4.54
CA PRO A 469 -16.00 9.82 -5.45
C PRO A 469 -15.84 11.27 -5.94
N ALA A 470 -15.98 11.47 -7.25
CA ALA A 470 -15.92 12.77 -7.91
C ALA A 470 -17.15 12.93 -8.80
N ASN A 471 -18.14 13.69 -8.34
CA ASN A 471 -19.46 13.79 -8.97
C ASN A 471 -20.17 12.43 -9.16
N PHE A 472 -19.78 11.41 -8.41
CA PHE A 472 -20.42 10.09 -8.50
C PHE A 472 -21.87 10.15 -7.99
N PHE A 473 -22.08 10.78 -6.84
CA PHE A 473 -23.38 11.01 -6.20
C PHE A 473 -23.94 12.39 -6.59
N GLU A 474 -25.25 12.57 -6.45
CA GLU A 474 -25.90 13.88 -6.70
C GLU A 474 -25.53 14.93 -5.65
N SER A 475 -25.21 14.51 -4.42
CA SER A 475 -24.80 15.35 -3.31
C SER A 475 -23.96 14.54 -2.31
N ASN A 476 -23.64 15.11 -1.15
CA ASN A 476 -22.89 14.42 -0.09
C ASN A 476 -23.61 13.10 0.30
N PRO A 477 -23.03 11.91 0.01
CA PRO A 477 -23.70 10.62 0.22
C PRO A 477 -23.94 10.28 1.69
N VAL A 478 -23.23 10.94 2.61
CA VAL A 478 -23.33 10.71 4.06
C VAL A 478 -24.11 11.79 4.80
N LEU A 479 -24.81 12.67 4.08
CA LEU A 479 -25.66 13.70 4.69
C LEU A 479 -26.77 13.10 5.58
N LYS A 480 -27.25 11.90 5.25
CA LYS A 480 -28.34 11.20 5.97
C LYS A 480 -27.86 10.04 6.86
N VAL A 481 -26.55 9.88 7.06
CA VAL A 481 -25.99 8.84 7.95
C VAL A 481 -26.11 9.28 9.40
N LYS A 482 -26.82 8.52 10.23
CA LYS A 482 -26.90 8.78 11.67
C LYS A 482 -25.60 8.36 12.36
N PRO A 483 -25.11 9.13 13.36
CA PRO A 483 -23.97 8.69 14.15
C PRO A 483 -24.32 7.39 14.91
N PRO A 484 -23.33 6.53 15.21
CA PRO A 484 -23.49 5.46 16.18
C PRO A 484 -24.00 6.01 17.51
N GLN A 485 -24.85 5.25 18.21
CA GLN A 485 -25.34 5.64 19.52
C GLN A 485 -24.25 5.48 20.58
N ASP A 486 -24.14 6.46 21.48
CA ASP A 486 -23.24 6.36 22.63
C ASP A 486 -23.71 5.23 23.55
N VAL A 487 -22.80 4.31 23.86
CA VAL A 487 -23.05 3.22 24.80
C VAL A 487 -22.54 3.63 26.18
N MET A 488 -23.43 3.68 27.18
CA MET A 488 -22.99 3.80 28.57
C MET A 488 -22.22 2.54 28.96
N ARG A 489 -20.91 2.66 29.17
CA ARG A 489 -20.13 1.58 29.80
C ARG A 489 -20.66 1.38 31.22
N LEU A 490 -21.17 0.18 31.51
CA LEU A 490 -21.41 -0.25 32.89
C LEU A 490 -20.06 -0.26 33.62
N ASN A 491 -19.83 0.76 34.42
CA ASN A 491 -18.62 0.91 35.19
C ASN A 491 -18.65 -0.11 36.34
N CYS A 492 -18.17 -1.32 36.12
CA CYS A 492 -18.05 -2.37 37.15
C CYS A 492 -16.94 -2.07 38.18
N SER A 493 -16.59 -0.80 38.36
CA SER A 493 -15.53 -0.31 39.24
C SER A 493 -16.10 0.34 40.49
N ILE A 494 -17.02 -0.30 41.22
CA ILE A 494 -17.30 -0.03 42.65
C ILE A 494 -17.85 -1.34 43.23
N PHE A 495 -17.00 -2.09 43.92
CA PHE A 495 -17.28 -2.75 45.21
C PHE A 495 -15.93 -3.24 45.74
N LYS A 496 -15.10 -2.32 46.24
CA LYS A 496 -14.21 -2.69 47.35
C LYS A 496 -15.14 -2.90 48.53
N VAL A 497 -15.45 -4.16 48.82
CA VAL A 497 -16.04 -4.55 50.11
C VAL A 497 -15.08 -4.03 51.18
N VAL A 498 -15.61 -3.17 52.04
CA VAL A 498 -14.91 -2.54 53.18
C VAL A 498 -14.47 -3.59 54.17
#